data_AF-A0A6L6F5X1-F1
#
_entry.id   AF-A0A6L6F5X1-F1
#
_cell.length_a   1.000
_cell.length_b   1.000
_cell.length_c   1.000
_cell.angle_alpha   90.00
_cell.angle_beta   90.00
_cell.angle_gamma   90.00
#
_symmetry.space_group_name_H-M   'P 1'
#
loop_
_entity.id
_entity.type
_entity.pdbx_description
1 polymer ?
#
loop_
_entity_poly.entity_id
_entity_poly.type
_entity_poly.pdbx_seq_one_letter_code
_entity_poly.pdbx_strand_id
1 'polypeptide(L)'
;MSFIEIQCGDVLASVVFIIEGELHEIPQAQAIQSHLTTCIACSAEIEHERLMHQMLQDVLKRSCAEEAPEDLHQSIHRQLRAQMAGVGSTE
;
A
#
# COMPACT_ATOMS: atom_id res chain seq x y z
N MET A 1 -13.42 -7.38 -29.50
CA MET A 1 -12.73 -6.78 -28.34
C MET A 1 -11.26 -6.72 -28.71
N SER A 2 -10.71 -5.53 -28.90
CA SER A 2 -9.30 -5.34 -29.23
C SER A 2 -8.49 -5.52 -27.95
N PHE A 3 -7.63 -6.54 -27.89
CA PHE A 3 -6.66 -6.70 -26.81
C PHE A 3 -5.59 -5.63 -27.00
N ILE A 4 -5.64 -4.56 -26.20
CA ILE A 4 -4.53 -3.62 -26.13
C ILE A 4 -3.47 -4.28 -25.26
N GLU A 5 -2.38 -4.72 -25.87
CA GLU A 5 -1.23 -5.30 -25.18
C GLU A 5 -0.41 -4.17 -24.56
N ILE A 6 -0.49 -4.05 -23.23
CA ILE A 6 0.20 -3.02 -22.47
C ILE A 6 1.72 -3.27 -22.47
N GLN A 7 2.50 -2.24 -22.74
CA GLN A 7 3.95 -2.35 -22.84
C GLN A 7 4.60 -2.11 -21.47
N CYS A 8 5.83 -2.60 -21.30
CA CYS A 8 6.60 -2.39 -20.07
C CYS A 8 6.71 -0.90 -19.72
N GLY A 9 6.86 -0.04 -20.73
CA GLY A 9 6.93 1.42 -20.55
C GLY A 9 5.66 2.02 -19.91
N ASP A 10 4.48 1.52 -20.29
CA ASP A 10 3.20 1.99 -19.74
C ASP A 10 3.02 1.55 -18.27
N VAL A 11 3.51 0.35 -17.96
CA VAL A 11 3.53 -0.20 -16.60
C VAL A 11 4.46 0.62 -15.71
N LEU A 12 5.69 0.87 -16.16
CA LEU A 12 6.68 1.65 -15.41
C LEU A 12 6.27 3.12 -15.26
N ALA A 13 5.58 3.70 -16.26
CA ALA A 13 5.00 5.04 -16.13
C ALA A 13 3.92 5.13 -15.04
N SER A 14 3.33 4.00 -14.65
CA SER A 14 2.31 3.90 -13.60
C SER A 14 2.90 3.55 -12.22
N VAL A 15 4.22 3.54 -12.07
CA VAL A 15 4.92 3.08 -10.84
C VAL A 15 4.40 3.74 -9.57
N VAL A 16 4.14 5.05 -9.59
CA VAL A 16 3.67 5.79 -8.41
C VAL A 16 2.32 5.25 -7.91
N PHE A 17 1.35 5.08 -8.81
CA PHE A 17 0.04 4.50 -8.47
C PHE A 17 0.18 3.06 -7.95
N ILE A 18 1.11 2.28 -8.51
CA ILE A 18 1.37 0.91 -8.06
C ILE A 18 1.93 0.90 -6.63
N ILE A 19 2.96 1.70 -6.34
CA ILE A 19 3.62 1.70 -5.03
C ILE A 19 2.71 2.26 -3.92
N GLU A 20 1.86 3.23 -4.25
CA GLU A 20 0.90 3.85 -3.31
C GLU A 20 -0.36 3.00 -3.10
N GLY A 21 -0.58 1.96 -3.91
CA GLY A 21 -1.76 1.09 -3.80
C GLY A 21 -3.01 1.63 -4.52
N GLU A 22 -2.86 2.75 -5.23
CA GLU A 22 -3.93 3.49 -5.93
C GLU A 22 -4.12 3.01 -7.38
N LEU A 23 -3.80 1.75 -7.67
CA LEU A 23 -3.86 1.22 -9.03
C LEU A 23 -5.29 1.20 -9.60
N HIS A 24 -6.32 1.24 -8.76
CA HIS A 24 -7.72 1.30 -9.21
C HIS A 24 -8.11 2.64 -9.84
N GLU A 25 -7.36 3.72 -9.58
CA GLU A 25 -7.65 5.05 -10.10
C GLU A 25 -7.33 5.19 -11.59
N ILE A 26 -6.57 4.23 -12.15
CA ILE A 26 -6.17 4.28 -13.57
C ILE A 26 -7.03 3.36 -14.44
N PRO A 27 -7.47 3.80 -15.64
CA PRO A 27 -8.36 3.02 -16.51
C PRO A 27 -7.85 1.63 -16.91
N GLN A 28 -6.54 1.43 -16.89
CA GLN A 28 -5.84 0.23 -17.38
C GLN A 28 -5.30 -0.67 -16.25
N ALA A 29 -5.81 -0.50 -15.02
CA ALA A 29 -5.41 -1.24 -13.83
C ALA A 29 -5.30 -2.77 -14.05
N GLN A 30 -6.31 -3.36 -14.70
CA GLN A 30 -6.37 -4.80 -14.93
C GLN A 30 -5.27 -5.29 -15.89
N ALA A 31 -4.99 -4.51 -16.95
CA ALA A 31 -3.93 -4.84 -17.90
C ALA A 31 -2.56 -4.78 -17.22
N ILE A 32 -2.32 -3.74 -16.40
CA ILE A 32 -1.09 -3.61 -15.62
C ILE A 32 -0.91 -4.79 -14.67
N GLN A 33 -1.95 -5.16 -13.91
CA GLN A 33 -1.87 -6.33 -13.02
C GLN A 33 -1.51 -7.60 -13.78
N SER A 34 -2.16 -7.87 -14.92
CA SER A 34 -1.83 -9.03 -15.74
C SER A 34 -0.39 -9.02 -16.25
N HIS A 35 0.13 -7.85 -16.64
CA HIS A 35 1.51 -7.69 -17.08
C HIS A 35 2.49 -7.96 -15.92
N LEU A 36 2.24 -7.44 -14.72
CA LEU A 36 3.10 -7.67 -13.55
C LEU A 36 3.18 -9.14 -13.15
N THR A 37 2.13 -9.94 -13.40
CA THR A 37 2.17 -11.39 -13.14
C THR A 37 3.00 -12.19 -14.17
N THR A 38 3.25 -11.62 -15.35
CA THR A 38 3.89 -12.33 -16.48
C THR A 38 5.27 -11.79 -16.83
N CYS A 39 5.56 -10.52 -16.51
CA CYS A 39 6.82 -9.86 -16.79
C CYS A 39 7.68 -9.73 -15.52
N ILE A 40 8.67 -10.61 -15.41
CA ILE A 40 9.61 -10.63 -14.27
C ILE A 40 10.37 -9.31 -14.15
N ALA A 41 10.79 -8.72 -15.27
CA ALA A 41 11.52 -7.45 -15.27
C ALA A 41 10.71 -6.33 -14.63
N CYS A 42 9.46 -6.12 -15.06
CA CYS A 42 8.60 -5.12 -14.44
C CYS A 42 8.32 -5.41 -12.96
N SER A 43 8.11 -6.68 -12.58
CA SER A 43 7.90 -7.01 -11.16
C SER A 43 9.13 -6.68 -10.29
N ALA A 44 10.34 -6.90 -10.80
CA ALA A 44 11.58 -6.60 -10.10
C ALA A 44 11.82 -5.09 -9.97
N GLU A 45 11.55 -4.32 -11.03
CA GLU A 45 11.66 -2.86 -11.00
C GLU A 45 10.65 -2.25 -10.01
N ILE A 46 9.40 -2.72 -9.99
CA ILE A 46 8.40 -2.24 -9.02
C ILE A 46 8.83 -2.55 -7.58
N GLU A 47 9.38 -3.75 -7.32
CA GLU A 47 9.88 -4.08 -5.99
C GLU A 47 11.07 -3.20 -5.59
N HIS A 48 11.99 -2.92 -6.53
CA HIS A 48 13.09 -1.99 -6.31
C HIS A 48 12.57 -0.60 -5.90
N GLU A 49 11.59 -0.06 -6.62
CA GLU A 49 10.99 1.23 -6.33
C GLU A 49 10.22 1.25 -5.00
N ARG A 50 9.57 0.14 -4.61
CA ARG A 50 8.96 -0.01 -3.27
C ARG A 50 10.00 0.11 -2.16
N LEU A 51 11.14 -0.57 -2.31
CA LEU A 51 12.23 -0.50 -1.34
C LEU A 51 12.82 0.91 -1.25
N MET A 52 13.06 1.54 -2.39
CA MET A 52 13.56 2.93 -2.45
C MET A 52 12.58 3.91 -1.79
N HIS A 53 11.29 3.77 -2.06
CA HIS A 53 10.25 4.58 -1.44
C HIS A 53 10.20 4.39 0.09
N GLN A 54 10.25 3.14 0.57
CA GLN A 54 10.29 2.83 2.00
C GLN A 54 11.51 3.45 2.68
N MET A 55 12.69 3.31 2.06
CA MET A 55 13.93 3.91 2.59
C MET A 55 13.81 5.44 2.71
N LEU A 56 13.25 6.11 1.71
CA LEU A 56 13.02 7.55 1.75
C LEU A 56 12.05 7.94 2.88
N GLN A 57 10.94 7.20 3.01
CA GLN A 57 9.99 7.43 4.10
C GLN A 57 10.64 7.27 5.48
N ASP A 58 11.48 6.26 5.66
CA ASP A 58 12.14 6.01 6.95
C ASP A 58 13.13 7.12 7.31
N VAL A 59 13.84 7.67 6.34
CA VAL A 59 14.71 8.85 6.54
C VAL A 59 13.88 10.07 6.95
N LEU A 60 12.74 10.31 6.30
CA LEU A 60 11.86 11.44 6.61
C LEU A 60 11.19 11.29 7.98
N LYS A 61 10.66 10.10 8.30
CA LYS A 61 10.00 9.83 9.60
C LYS A 61 10.94 10.02 10.79
N ARG A 62 12.22 9.69 10.65
CA ARG A 62 13.22 9.94 11.70
C ARG A 62 13.38 11.43 12.05
N SER A 63 13.01 12.33 11.15
CA SER A 63 13.04 13.78 11.40
C SER A 63 11.77 14.32 12.07
N CYS A 64 10.66 13.59 12.02
CA CYS A 64 9.38 13.97 12.61
C CYS A 64 8.88 12.87 13.56
N ALA A 65 9.23 12.99 14.84
CA ALA A 65 8.75 12.13 15.91
C ALA A 65 7.54 12.78 16.61
N GLU A 66 6.46 13.01 15.87
CA GLU A 66 5.22 13.52 16.45
C GLU A 66 4.53 12.39 17.23
N GLU A 67 4.31 12.61 18.53
CA GLU A 67 3.62 11.65 19.38
C GLU A 67 2.11 11.74 19.16
N ALA A 68 1.45 10.59 19.09
CA ALA A 68 0.00 10.58 18.93
C ALA A 68 -0.68 11.22 20.16
N PRO A 69 -1.79 11.97 19.97
CA PRO A 69 -2.49 12.62 21.08
C PRO A 69 -2.93 11.62 22.16
N GLU A 70 -2.84 12.01 23.42
CA GLU A 70 -3.16 11.15 24.57
C GLU A 70 -4.62 10.65 24.53
N ASP A 71 -5.53 11.46 24.01
CA ASP A 71 -6.94 11.12 23.84
C ASP A 71 -7.13 9.90 22.92
N LEU A 72 -6.31 9.80 21.86
CA LEU A 72 -6.33 8.68 20.94
C LEU A 72 -5.84 7.40 21.64
N HIS A 73 -4.76 7.49 22.41
CA HIS A 73 -4.27 6.37 23.21
C HIS A 73 -5.36 5.86 24.18
N GLN A 74 -6.02 6.78 24.89
CA GLN A 74 -7.11 6.42 25.82
C GLN A 74 -8.32 5.82 25.08
N SER A 75 -8.65 6.30 23.89
CA SER A 75 -9.73 5.74 23.07
C SER A 75 -9.44 4.31 22.61
N ILE A 76 -8.23 4.07 22.09
CA ILE A 76 -7.77 2.76 21.64
C ILE A 76 -7.75 1.77 22.81
N HIS A 77 -7.23 2.16 23.97
CA HIS A 77 -7.24 1.32 25.18
C HIS A 77 -8.65 0.94 25.61
N ARG A 78 -9.61 1.86 25.54
CA ARG A 78 -11.02 1.57 25.85
C ARG A 78 -11.64 0.61 24.85
N GLN A 79 -11.42 0.80 23.56
CA GLN A 79 -11.92 -0.11 22.52
C GLN A 79 -11.35 -1.52 22.65
N LEU A 80 -10.04 -1.67 22.87
CA LEU A 80 -9.41 -2.97 23.06
C LEU A 80 -9.95 -3.69 24.31
N ARG A 81 -10.14 -2.98 25.42
CA ARG A 81 -10.77 -3.54 26.62
C ARG A 81 -12.22 -3.97 26.38
N ALA A 82 -13.00 -3.16 25.66
CA ALA A 82 -14.38 -3.50 25.33
C ALA A 82 -14.48 -4.74 24.43
N GLN A 83 -13.59 -4.89 23.45
CA GLN A 83 -13.52 -6.08 22.60
C GLN A 83 -13.16 -7.33 23.41
N MET A 84 -12.16 -7.24 24.29
CA MET A 84 -11.80 -8.37 25.16
C MET A 84 -12.90 -8.74 26.17
N ALA A 85 -13.63 -7.75 26.70
CA ALA A 85 -14.77 -7.99 27.60
C ALA A 85 -15.97 -8.60 26.85
N GLY A 86 -16.22 -8.21 25.59
CA GLY A 86 -17.29 -8.76 24.76
C GLY A 86 -17.08 -10.22 24.34
N VAL A 87 -15.84 -10.72 24.36
CA VAL A 87 -15.52 -12.14 24.13
C VAL A 87 -15.87 -13.02 25.36
N GLY A 88 -16.12 -12.42 26.53
CA GLY A 88 -16.44 -13.13 27.78
C GLY A 88 -17.91 -13.07 28.23
N SER A 89 -18.80 -12.38 27.52
CA SER A 89 -20.20 -12.13 27.97
C SER A 89 -21.28 -12.82 27.12
N THR A 90 -20.94 -13.86 26.35
CA THR A 90 -21.95 -14.72 25.70
C THR A 90 -22.14 -16.00 26.51
N GLU A 91 -22.81 -15.89 27.66
CA GLU A 91 -23.53 -16.99 28.31
C GLU A 91 -24.88 -16.49 28.84
#